data_AF-A0A924B7A5-F1
#
_entry.id   AF-A0A924B7A5-F1
#
_cell.length_a   1.000
_cell.length_b   1.000
_cell.length_c   1.000
_cell.angle_alpha   90.00
_cell.angle_beta   90.00
_cell.angle_gamma   90.00
#
_symmetry.space_group_name_H-M   'P 1'
#
loop_
_entity.id
_entity.type
_entity.pdbx_description
1 polymer ?
#
loop_
_entity_poly.entity_id
_entity_poly.type
_entity_poly.pdbx_seq_one_letter_code
_entity_poly.pdbx_strand_id
1 'polypeptide(L)'
;MSQTKNPTFKKSLVVLVLSLLAVTSFSCAKKATGVRGQVKKTSQLNMNPGVTAQAEQTASAQKVLYKIASISTPVSATDGSGGTSVSFELLTPANQYLPFTTTHVAGALTRQGLYQDTVNNVQVSVQSKCTTADCTSYYLLVSVLKNNVAVFQTGAVSYANDQYFYGISVTNNFTSVDSLQSYVASTQYATPRNDMPATAADTSNDVDWLF
;
A
#
# COMPACT_ATOMS: atom_id res chain seq x y z
N MET A 1 23.48 11.47 74.89
CA MET A 1 24.15 10.42 74.09
C MET A 1 23.10 9.40 73.67
N SER A 2 23.26 8.88 72.45
CA SER A 2 22.21 8.40 71.56
C SER A 2 21.59 7.04 71.92
N GLN A 3 20.33 6.84 71.49
CA GLN A 3 19.53 5.63 71.59
C GLN A 3 20.03 4.51 70.64
N THR A 4 19.99 3.26 71.09
CA THR A 4 20.02 2.06 70.22
C THR A 4 18.61 1.47 70.11
N LYS A 5 18.02 1.51 68.91
CA LYS A 5 16.80 0.77 68.53
C LYS A 5 17.19 -0.36 67.58
N ASN A 6 16.82 -1.60 67.92
CA ASN A 6 16.88 -2.77 67.04
C ASN A 6 15.71 -2.74 66.03
N PRO A 7 15.95 -3.02 64.74
CA PRO A 7 14.87 -3.31 63.80
C PRO A 7 14.91 -4.78 63.35
N THR A 8 14.03 -5.62 63.91
CA THR A 8 13.77 -6.98 63.41
C THR A 8 12.28 -7.16 63.15
N PHE A 9 11.71 -6.43 62.18
CA PHE A 9 10.30 -6.65 61.81
C PHE A 9 9.94 -6.14 60.41
N LYS A 10 10.69 -6.49 59.36
CA LYS A 10 10.29 -6.19 57.97
C LYS A 10 10.79 -7.24 56.98
N LYS A 11 10.25 -8.46 57.01
CA LYS A 11 10.48 -9.45 55.94
C LYS A 11 9.25 -10.25 55.50
N SER A 12 8.03 -9.86 55.90
CA SER A 12 6.83 -10.67 55.60
C SER A 12 5.67 -9.86 55.00
N LEU A 13 5.93 -9.05 53.97
CA LEU A 13 4.86 -8.34 53.23
C LEU A 13 5.11 -8.19 51.71
N VAL A 14 6.19 -8.77 51.16
CA VAL A 14 6.52 -8.60 49.74
C VAL A 14 6.01 -9.75 48.87
N VAL A 15 5.71 -10.91 49.47
CA VAL A 15 5.41 -12.14 48.70
C VAL A 15 3.94 -12.23 48.27
N LEU A 16 3.03 -11.49 48.89
CA LEU A 16 1.57 -11.67 48.67
C LEU A 16 0.97 -10.77 47.57
N VAL A 17 1.74 -9.80 47.04
CA VAL A 17 1.25 -8.87 45.99
C VAL A 17 1.65 -9.31 44.58
N LEU A 18 2.62 -10.23 44.42
CA LEU A 18 3.07 -10.67 43.10
C LEU A 18 2.26 -11.83 42.48
N SER A 19 1.38 -12.49 43.22
CA SER A 19 0.69 -13.70 42.76
C SER A 19 -0.72 -13.48 42.19
N LEU A 20 -1.27 -12.25 42.21
CA LEU A 20 -2.58 -11.95 41.62
C LEU A 20 -2.55 -11.34 40.22
N LEU A 21 -1.39 -11.08 39.64
CA LEU A 21 -1.25 -10.45 38.30
C LEU A 21 -1.00 -11.45 37.15
N ALA A 22 -1.26 -12.74 37.36
CA ALA A 22 -0.90 -13.79 36.40
C ALA A 22 -2.11 -14.48 35.70
N VAL A 23 -3.33 -13.90 35.77
CA VAL A 23 -4.53 -14.54 35.20
C VAL A 23 -5.40 -13.56 34.40
N THR A 24 -4.82 -12.79 33.48
CA THR A 24 -5.57 -12.09 32.42
C THR A 24 -4.76 -12.00 31.11
N SER A 25 -4.23 -13.12 30.63
CA SER A 25 -3.49 -13.16 29.36
C SER A 25 -3.97 -14.29 28.44
N PHE A 26 -5.28 -14.35 28.23
CA PHE A 26 -5.85 -14.86 26.97
C PHE A 26 -6.62 -13.73 26.27
N SER A 27 -5.96 -12.59 26.09
CA SER A 27 -6.31 -11.73 24.97
C SER A 27 -5.79 -12.43 23.72
N CYS A 28 -6.61 -13.31 23.14
CA CYS A 28 -6.55 -13.54 21.70
C CYS A 28 -6.58 -12.15 21.07
N ALA A 29 -5.41 -11.66 20.65
CA ALA A 29 -5.32 -10.47 19.84
C ALA A 29 -6.11 -10.80 18.58
N LYS A 30 -7.39 -10.40 18.54
CA LYS A 30 -8.15 -10.34 17.31
C LYS A 30 -7.28 -9.51 16.39
N LYS A 31 -6.63 -10.18 15.43
CA LYS A 31 -5.96 -9.54 14.31
C LYS A 31 -6.94 -8.49 13.81
N ALA A 32 -6.57 -7.22 13.88
CA ALA A 32 -7.43 -6.14 13.42
C ALA A 32 -7.80 -6.44 11.96
N THR A 33 -9.01 -6.93 11.72
CA THR A 33 -9.56 -7.25 10.40
C THR A 33 -10.13 -6.01 9.72
N GLY A 34 -9.99 -4.83 10.33
CA GLY A 34 -10.32 -3.55 9.72
C GLY A 34 -9.08 -2.88 9.14
N VAL A 35 -9.15 -2.47 7.88
CA VAL A 35 -8.26 -1.51 7.20
C VAL A 35 -6.91 -2.06 6.70
N ARG A 36 -6.17 -2.90 7.44
CA ARG A 36 -4.89 -3.45 6.92
C ARG A 36 -5.03 -4.57 5.88
N GLY A 37 -6.25 -5.09 5.69
CA GLY A 37 -6.57 -6.06 4.64
C GLY A 37 -6.87 -5.45 3.26
N GLN A 38 -7.02 -4.13 3.18
CA GLN A 38 -7.41 -3.41 1.95
C GLN A 38 -6.25 -2.68 1.27
N VAL A 39 -5.02 -2.83 1.77
CA VAL A 39 -3.83 -2.17 1.23
C VAL A 39 -2.87 -3.23 0.72
N LYS A 40 -2.69 -3.28 -0.59
CA LYS A 40 -1.74 -4.17 -1.25
C LYS A 40 -0.36 -3.58 -1.10
N LYS A 41 0.51 -4.28 -0.41
CA LYS A 41 1.89 -3.83 -0.17
C LYS A 41 2.79 -4.15 -1.35
N THR A 42 3.82 -3.32 -1.53
CA THR A 42 4.97 -3.65 -2.35
C THR A 42 5.64 -4.92 -1.84
N SER A 43 5.51 -6.01 -2.60
CA SER A 43 6.46 -7.14 -2.61
C SER A 43 5.88 -8.28 -3.47
N GLN A 44 6.33 -8.41 -4.72
CA GLN A 44 7.16 -9.54 -5.21
C GLN A 44 7.16 -9.74 -6.73
N LEU A 45 6.21 -9.16 -7.48
CA LEU A 45 6.11 -9.41 -8.92
C LEU A 45 6.51 -8.18 -9.71
N ASN A 46 7.82 -8.07 -9.87
CA ASN A 46 8.43 -7.14 -10.78
C ASN A 46 8.25 -7.64 -12.21
N MET A 47 7.58 -6.86 -13.06
CA MET A 47 7.28 -7.28 -14.43
C MET A 47 8.53 -7.47 -15.29
N ASN A 48 9.62 -6.76 -14.96
CA ASN A 48 10.91 -6.91 -15.60
C ASN A 48 12.03 -6.60 -14.58
N PRO A 49 12.51 -7.61 -13.83
CA PRO A 49 13.49 -7.41 -12.77
C PRO A 49 14.80 -6.79 -13.23
N GLY A 50 15.29 -7.18 -14.42
CA GLY A 50 16.56 -6.68 -14.96
C GLY A 50 16.51 -5.18 -15.27
N VAL A 51 15.51 -4.75 -16.05
CA VAL A 51 15.32 -3.33 -16.39
C VAL A 51 15.04 -2.50 -15.15
N THR A 52 14.22 -3.04 -14.23
CA THR A 52 13.90 -2.33 -12.99
C THR A 52 15.10 -2.13 -12.09
N ALA A 53 15.93 -3.16 -11.87
CA ALA A 53 17.11 -3.03 -11.02
C ALA A 53 18.07 -1.94 -11.55
N GLN A 54 18.28 -1.92 -12.87
CA GLN A 54 19.11 -0.90 -13.52
C GLN A 54 18.51 0.52 -13.39
N ALA A 55 17.21 0.66 -13.64
CA ALA A 55 16.52 1.94 -13.53
C ALA A 55 16.54 2.47 -12.08
N GLU A 56 16.30 1.60 -11.09
CA GLU A 56 16.30 1.97 -9.68
C GLU A 56 17.69 2.37 -9.19
N GLN A 57 18.75 1.67 -9.62
CA GLN A 57 20.12 2.04 -9.29
C GLN A 57 20.47 3.43 -9.83
N THR A 58 20.10 3.70 -11.08
CA THR A 58 20.35 5.00 -11.73
C THR A 58 19.57 6.12 -11.04
N ALA A 59 18.29 5.88 -10.73
CA ALA A 59 17.44 6.86 -10.06
C ALA A 59 17.88 7.13 -8.61
N SER A 60 18.36 6.11 -7.89
CA SER A 60 18.90 6.25 -6.54
C SER A 60 20.13 7.16 -6.54
N ALA A 61 21.07 6.95 -7.47
CA ALA A 61 22.27 7.77 -7.61
C ALA A 61 21.94 9.25 -7.90
N GLN A 62 20.83 9.51 -8.58
CA GLN A 62 20.36 10.86 -8.93
C GLN A 62 19.39 11.46 -7.91
N LYS A 63 19.06 10.75 -6.82
CA LYS A 63 18.03 11.15 -5.83
C LYS A 63 16.65 11.39 -6.43
N VAL A 64 16.25 10.57 -7.40
CA VAL A 64 14.94 10.63 -8.09
C VAL A 64 14.18 9.30 -8.03
N LEU A 65 14.54 8.43 -7.08
CA LEU A 65 13.87 7.15 -6.86
C LEU A 65 12.55 7.34 -6.07
N TYR A 66 11.44 7.49 -6.79
CA TYR A 66 10.08 7.49 -6.20
C TYR A 66 9.41 6.16 -6.53
N LYS A 67 9.22 5.30 -5.53
CA LYS A 67 8.65 3.96 -5.74
C LYS A 67 7.20 3.94 -5.28
N ILE A 68 6.31 3.29 -6.02
CA ILE A 68 4.97 2.98 -5.50
C ILE A 68 5.16 1.98 -4.37
N ALA A 69 4.73 2.32 -3.16
CA ALA A 69 4.92 1.53 -1.95
C ALA A 69 3.67 0.69 -1.58
N SER A 70 2.50 1.21 -1.89
CA SER A 70 1.22 0.55 -1.63
C SER A 70 0.15 1.04 -2.59
N ILE A 71 -0.85 0.18 -2.88
CA ILE A 71 -2.07 0.54 -3.61
C ILE A 71 -3.25 -0.10 -2.86
N SER A 72 -4.31 0.67 -2.60
CA SER A 72 -5.50 0.14 -1.96
C SER A 72 -6.33 -0.72 -2.91
N THR A 73 -7.18 -1.59 -2.36
CA THR A 73 -8.33 -2.07 -3.09
C THR A 73 -9.24 -0.89 -3.43
N PRO A 74 -9.92 -0.89 -4.59
CA PRO A 74 -10.89 0.14 -4.90
C PRO A 74 -12.04 0.16 -3.87
N VAL A 75 -12.48 1.35 -3.47
CA VAL A 75 -13.61 1.56 -2.55
C VAL A 75 -14.54 2.62 -3.11
N SER A 76 -15.81 2.63 -2.70
CA SER A 76 -16.74 3.70 -3.08
C SER A 76 -16.20 5.05 -2.60
N ALA A 77 -16.28 6.06 -3.47
CA ALA A 77 -15.79 7.39 -3.17
C ALA A 77 -16.63 8.05 -2.07
N THR A 78 -15.96 8.65 -1.10
CA THR A 78 -16.60 9.31 0.06
C THR A 78 -16.96 10.77 -0.21
N ASP A 79 -16.56 11.31 -1.35
CA ASP A 79 -16.77 12.70 -1.78
C ASP A 79 -18.16 12.95 -2.40
N GLY A 80 -19.04 11.96 -2.40
CA GLY A 80 -20.38 12.06 -2.98
C GLY A 80 -20.43 12.04 -4.51
N SER A 81 -19.29 11.81 -5.18
CA SER A 81 -19.22 11.76 -6.66
C SER A 81 -19.88 10.52 -7.27
N GLY A 82 -20.25 9.53 -6.45
CA GLY A 82 -20.71 8.22 -6.93
C GLY A 82 -19.63 7.41 -7.65
N GLY A 83 -18.35 7.79 -7.49
CA GLY A 83 -17.21 7.13 -8.11
C GLY A 83 -16.58 6.05 -7.23
N THR A 84 -15.45 5.53 -7.72
CA THR A 84 -14.56 4.62 -7.00
C THR A 84 -13.23 5.33 -6.70
N SER A 85 -12.81 5.30 -5.45
CA SER A 85 -11.54 5.85 -4.99
C SER A 85 -10.48 4.75 -4.83
N VAL A 86 -9.26 5.08 -5.24
CA VAL A 86 -8.06 4.26 -5.03
C VAL A 86 -6.99 5.14 -4.39
N SER A 87 -6.49 4.71 -3.23
CA SER A 87 -5.38 5.36 -2.52
C SER A 87 -4.07 4.62 -2.81
N PHE A 88 -2.97 5.35 -2.88
CA PHE A 88 -1.63 4.76 -3.01
C PHE A 88 -0.60 5.64 -2.30
N GLU A 89 0.54 5.05 -1.97
CA GLU A 89 1.66 5.77 -1.35
C GLU A 89 2.89 5.67 -2.24
N LEU A 90 3.62 6.78 -2.35
CA LEU A 90 4.95 6.80 -2.95
C LEU A 90 6.01 6.84 -1.84
N LEU A 91 6.99 5.95 -1.91
CA LEU A 91 8.22 6.05 -1.13
C LEU A 91 9.17 7.01 -1.86
N THR A 92 9.47 8.14 -1.24
CA THR A 92 10.38 9.16 -1.76
C THR A 92 11.85 8.74 -1.62
N PRO A 93 12.80 9.43 -2.30
CA PRO A 93 14.24 9.19 -2.11
C PRO A 93 14.72 9.38 -0.66
N ALA A 94 13.98 10.14 0.15
CA ALA A 94 14.25 10.35 1.57
C ALA A 94 13.61 9.30 2.49
N ASN A 95 13.06 8.21 1.92
CA ASN A 95 12.31 7.17 2.63
C ASN A 95 11.06 7.68 3.37
N GLN A 96 10.43 8.73 2.85
CA GLN A 96 9.16 9.23 3.35
C GLN A 96 8.00 8.68 2.49
N TYR A 97 6.87 8.43 3.11
CA TYR A 97 5.66 8.01 2.41
C TYR A 97 4.83 9.24 2.05
N LEU A 98 4.53 9.39 0.76
CA LEU A 98 3.69 10.46 0.22
C LEU A 98 2.35 9.86 -0.23
N PRO A 99 1.24 10.14 0.47
CA PRO A 99 -0.06 9.57 0.16
C PRO A 99 -0.75 10.32 -0.99
N PHE A 100 -1.45 9.56 -1.82
CA PHE A 100 -2.30 10.07 -2.90
C PHE A 100 -3.62 9.31 -2.92
N THR A 101 -4.67 9.98 -3.39
CA THR A 101 -5.98 9.36 -3.65
C THR A 101 -6.47 9.84 -5.01
N THR A 102 -7.02 8.92 -5.79
CA THR A 102 -7.64 9.20 -7.08
C THR A 102 -9.07 8.71 -7.06
N THR A 103 -10.01 9.52 -7.56
CA THR A 103 -11.44 9.16 -7.64
C THR A 103 -11.86 9.05 -9.10
N HIS A 104 -12.38 7.90 -9.51
CA HIS A 104 -12.78 7.57 -10.87
C HIS A 104 -14.30 7.49 -10.95
N VAL A 105 -14.93 8.17 -11.90
CA VAL A 105 -16.39 8.17 -12.11
C VAL A 105 -16.70 7.66 -13.51
N ALA A 106 -17.92 7.20 -13.73
CA ALA A 106 -18.39 6.81 -15.06
C ALA A 106 -18.11 7.93 -16.09
N GLY A 107 -17.52 7.57 -17.24
CA GLY A 107 -17.13 8.51 -18.29
C GLY A 107 -15.81 9.26 -18.06
N ALA A 108 -15.23 9.20 -16.85
CA ALA A 108 -13.94 9.82 -16.54
C ALA A 108 -13.08 8.83 -15.74
N LEU A 109 -12.50 7.86 -16.44
CA LEU A 109 -11.72 6.77 -15.84
C LEU A 109 -10.23 7.05 -15.72
N THR A 110 -9.71 8.10 -16.37
CA THR A 110 -8.31 8.51 -16.28
C THR A 110 -8.19 9.73 -15.35
N ARG A 111 -7.17 9.73 -14.48
CA ARG A 111 -6.82 10.85 -13.61
C ARG A 111 -5.35 11.20 -13.77
N GLN A 112 -5.05 12.47 -13.56
CA GLN A 112 -3.68 12.98 -13.58
C GLN A 112 -3.47 14.02 -12.49
N GLY A 113 -2.25 14.11 -11.99
CA GLY A 113 -1.85 15.08 -10.99
C GLY A 113 -0.35 15.34 -11.05
N LEU A 114 0.07 16.46 -10.46
CA LEU A 114 1.47 16.84 -10.34
C LEU A 114 1.79 17.11 -8.87
N TYR A 115 2.95 16.64 -8.43
CA TYR A 115 3.54 16.96 -7.14
C TYR A 115 4.91 17.59 -7.37
N GLN A 116 5.19 18.72 -6.73
CA GLN A 116 6.49 19.38 -6.84
C GLN A 116 7.35 19.02 -5.62
N ASP A 117 8.47 18.34 -5.86
CA ASP A 117 9.50 18.14 -4.83
C ASP A 117 10.55 19.24 -4.98
N THR A 118 10.46 20.25 -4.12
CA THR A 118 11.39 21.38 -4.11
C THR A 118 12.76 21.03 -3.54
N VAL A 119 12.86 19.98 -2.71
CA VAL A 119 14.11 19.53 -2.10
C VAL A 119 15.01 18.87 -3.15
N ASN A 120 14.42 18.04 -4.00
CA ASN A 120 15.14 17.33 -5.07
C ASN A 120 15.10 18.07 -6.43
N ASN A 121 14.38 19.20 -6.50
CA ASN A 121 14.16 19.99 -7.71
C ASN A 121 13.62 19.15 -8.88
N VAL A 122 12.57 18.38 -8.60
CA VAL A 122 11.87 17.53 -9.58
C VAL A 122 10.37 17.70 -9.47
N GLN A 123 9.68 17.41 -10.57
CA GLN A 123 8.23 17.30 -10.60
C GLN A 123 7.84 15.83 -10.75
N VAL A 124 6.94 15.34 -9.90
CA VAL A 124 6.38 14.00 -9.98
C VAL A 124 5.02 14.09 -10.65
N SER A 125 4.92 13.58 -11.88
CA SER A 125 3.67 13.43 -12.61
C SER A 125 3.06 12.07 -12.32
N VAL A 126 1.81 12.08 -11.87
CA VAL A 126 1.02 10.88 -11.60
C VAL A 126 -0.07 10.81 -12.65
N GLN A 127 -0.21 9.65 -13.30
CA GLN A 127 -1.36 9.31 -14.13
C GLN A 127 -1.93 7.98 -13.65
N SER A 128 -3.25 7.89 -13.52
CA SER A 128 -3.92 6.64 -13.17
C SER A 128 -5.13 6.38 -14.05
N LYS A 129 -5.52 5.11 -14.16
CA LYS A 129 -6.65 4.68 -14.98
C LYS A 129 -7.34 3.46 -14.40
N CYS A 130 -8.66 3.51 -14.31
CA CYS A 130 -9.50 2.35 -14.10
C CYS A 130 -9.99 1.79 -15.44
N THR A 131 -10.11 0.46 -15.58
CA THR A 131 -10.69 -0.14 -16.80
C THR A 131 -12.21 -0.10 -16.85
N THR A 132 -12.85 -0.09 -15.68
CA THR A 132 -14.30 -0.04 -15.51
C THR A 132 -14.66 0.99 -14.45
N ALA A 133 -15.95 1.34 -14.35
CA ALA A 133 -16.45 2.23 -13.29
C ALA A 133 -16.10 1.71 -11.89
N ASP A 134 -16.22 0.39 -11.68
CA ASP A 134 -15.88 -0.27 -10.41
C ASP A 134 -14.37 -0.53 -10.22
N CYS A 135 -13.52 -0.04 -11.12
CA CYS A 135 -12.06 -0.20 -11.08
C CYS A 135 -11.59 -1.66 -10.91
N THR A 136 -12.16 -2.59 -11.70
CA THR A 136 -11.76 -4.01 -11.73
C THR A 136 -10.25 -4.20 -11.94
N SER A 137 -9.64 -3.34 -12.76
CA SER A 137 -8.19 -3.17 -12.79
C SER A 137 -7.83 -1.68 -12.75
N TYR A 138 -6.72 -1.40 -12.08
CA TYR A 138 -6.19 -0.06 -11.82
C TYR A 138 -4.74 0.01 -12.28
N TYR A 139 -4.47 0.94 -13.19
CA TYR A 139 -3.14 1.25 -13.72
C TYR A 139 -2.65 2.55 -13.11
N LEU A 140 -1.39 2.59 -12.72
CA LEU A 140 -0.75 3.76 -12.12
C LEU A 140 0.62 3.95 -12.78
N LEU A 141 0.84 5.12 -13.36
CA LEU A 141 2.14 5.56 -13.86
C LEU A 141 2.59 6.78 -13.08
N VAL A 142 3.78 6.72 -12.52
CA VAL A 142 4.45 7.82 -11.86
C VAL A 142 5.71 8.14 -12.63
N SER A 143 5.82 9.36 -13.13
CA SER A 143 6.96 9.86 -13.88
C SER A 143 7.64 10.98 -13.12
N VAL A 144 8.92 10.83 -12.83
CA VAL A 144 9.74 11.86 -12.21
C VAL A 144 10.38 12.66 -13.33
N LEU A 145 10.03 13.94 -13.38
CA LEU A 145 10.41 14.89 -14.41
C LEU A 145 11.48 15.83 -13.87
N LYS A 146 12.55 16.00 -14.64
CA LYS A 146 13.58 17.02 -14.41
C LYS A 146 13.73 17.81 -15.69
N ASN A 147 13.58 19.14 -15.61
CA ASN A 147 13.53 20.02 -16.78
C ASN A 147 12.50 19.55 -17.83
N ASN A 148 11.31 19.12 -17.39
CA ASN A 148 10.23 18.56 -18.22
C ASN A 148 10.56 17.28 -18.99
N VAL A 149 11.66 16.60 -18.68
CA VAL A 149 12.01 15.30 -19.25
C VAL A 149 11.86 14.23 -18.17
N ALA A 150 11.21 13.11 -18.49
CA ALA A 150 11.12 11.99 -17.58
C ALA A 150 12.49 11.33 -17.41
N VAL A 151 12.98 11.30 -16.17
CA VAL A 151 14.29 10.72 -15.81
C VAL A 151 14.15 9.37 -15.12
N PHE A 152 12.99 9.11 -14.52
CA PHE A 152 12.64 7.85 -13.89
C PHE A 152 11.14 7.67 -13.92
N GLN A 153 10.69 6.43 -14.08
CA GLN A 153 9.27 6.09 -14.01
C GLN A 153 9.07 4.82 -13.21
N THR A 154 8.01 4.80 -12.43
CA THR A 154 7.50 3.57 -11.82
C THR A 154 6.05 3.38 -12.26
N GLY A 155 5.73 2.18 -12.73
CA GLY A 155 4.40 1.78 -13.18
C GLY A 155 3.88 0.64 -12.33
N ALA A 156 2.57 0.57 -12.17
CA ALA A 156 1.91 -0.54 -11.52
C ALA A 156 0.57 -0.88 -12.16
N VAL A 157 0.19 -2.16 -12.06
CA VAL A 157 -1.18 -2.64 -12.28
C VAL A 157 -1.66 -3.40 -11.04
N SER A 158 -2.89 -3.14 -10.63
CA SER A 158 -3.56 -3.79 -9.50
C SER A 158 -4.93 -4.27 -9.94
N TYR A 159 -5.26 -5.53 -9.66
CA TYR A 159 -6.57 -6.12 -9.97
C TYR A 159 -7.40 -6.29 -8.71
N ALA A 160 -8.69 -5.95 -8.70
CA ALA A 160 -9.52 -6.00 -7.49
C ALA A 160 -9.40 -7.33 -6.70
N ASN A 161 -9.27 -8.46 -7.41
CA ASN A 161 -9.22 -9.82 -6.85
C ASN A 161 -7.82 -10.35 -6.51
N ASP A 162 -6.76 -9.58 -6.75
CA ASP A 162 -5.39 -9.97 -6.42
C ASP A 162 -4.97 -9.37 -5.07
N GLN A 163 -4.18 -10.11 -4.26
CA GLN A 163 -3.61 -9.57 -3.01
C GLN A 163 -2.46 -8.60 -3.22
N TYR A 164 -1.85 -8.64 -4.41
CA TYR A 164 -0.66 -7.89 -4.75
C TYR A 164 -0.95 -6.94 -5.92
N PHE A 165 0.00 -6.05 -6.18
CA PHE A 165 0.08 -5.32 -7.43
C PHE A 165 1.40 -5.68 -8.12
N TYR A 166 1.41 -5.56 -9.44
CA TYR A 166 2.57 -5.86 -10.27
C TYR A 166 3.23 -4.54 -10.62
N GLY A 167 4.53 -4.42 -10.36
CA GLY A 167 5.27 -3.17 -10.51
C GLY A 167 6.36 -3.28 -11.57
N ILE A 168 6.74 -2.13 -12.14
CA ILE A 168 7.92 -2.00 -13.01
C ILE A 168 8.57 -0.64 -12.77
N SER A 169 9.89 -0.58 -12.84
CA SER A 169 10.60 0.71 -12.91
C SER A 169 11.42 0.77 -14.20
N VAL A 170 11.43 1.93 -14.85
CA VAL A 170 12.07 2.14 -16.15
C VAL A 170 12.64 3.56 -16.25
N THR A 171 13.54 3.76 -17.22
CA THR A 171 14.02 5.09 -17.59
C THR A 171 13.31 5.53 -18.88
N ASN A 172 12.31 6.41 -18.74
CA ASN A 172 11.62 7.07 -19.86
C ASN A 172 11.08 6.14 -20.96
N ASN A 173 10.37 5.07 -20.57
CA ASN A 173 9.84 4.07 -21.52
C ASN A 173 8.33 4.22 -21.75
N PHE A 174 7.60 4.87 -20.85
CA PHE A 174 6.16 5.05 -20.93
C PHE A 174 5.82 6.51 -21.21
N THR A 175 5.03 6.79 -22.24
CA THR A 175 4.59 8.16 -22.56
C THR A 175 3.30 8.54 -21.83
N SER A 176 2.49 7.56 -21.44
CA SER A 176 1.22 7.73 -20.74
C SER A 176 0.82 6.48 -19.97
N VAL A 177 -0.21 6.59 -19.11
CA VAL A 177 -0.81 5.41 -18.47
C VAL A 177 -1.38 4.40 -19.49
N ASP A 178 -1.81 4.85 -20.67
CA ASP A 178 -2.26 3.95 -21.75
C ASP A 178 -1.10 3.16 -22.37
N SER A 179 0.08 3.75 -22.47
CA SER A 179 1.29 3.03 -22.93
C SER A 179 1.72 1.96 -21.91
N LEU A 180 1.58 2.24 -20.61
CA LEU A 180 1.77 1.25 -19.55
C LEU A 180 0.74 0.13 -19.66
N GLN A 181 -0.55 0.47 -19.85
CA GLN A 181 -1.60 -0.53 -20.04
C GLN A 181 -1.32 -1.43 -21.24
N SER A 182 -0.88 -0.86 -22.37
CA SER A 182 -0.52 -1.61 -23.58
C SER A 182 0.66 -2.55 -23.34
N TYR A 183 1.67 -2.08 -22.60
CA TYR A 183 2.79 -2.92 -22.18
C TYR A 183 2.32 -4.10 -21.31
N VAL A 184 1.53 -3.84 -20.27
CA VAL A 184 0.98 -4.90 -19.40
C VAL A 184 0.17 -5.91 -20.21
N ALA A 185 -0.69 -5.45 -21.12
CA ALA A 185 -1.50 -6.31 -21.99
C ALA A 185 -0.65 -7.21 -22.92
N SER A 186 0.56 -6.79 -23.27
CA SER A 186 1.51 -7.58 -24.08
C SER A 186 2.33 -8.60 -23.28
N THR A 187 2.17 -8.63 -21.96
CA THR A 187 2.94 -9.51 -21.06
C THR A 187 2.04 -10.52 -20.36
N GLN A 188 2.64 -11.48 -19.66
CA GLN A 188 1.93 -12.44 -18.81
C GLN A 188 1.15 -11.81 -17.64
N TYR A 189 1.27 -10.49 -17.42
CA TYR A 189 0.61 -9.77 -16.35
C TYR A 189 -0.72 -9.15 -16.78
N ALA A 190 -1.21 -9.44 -17.99
CA ALA A 190 -2.48 -8.93 -18.52
C ALA A 190 -3.72 -9.43 -17.74
N THR A 191 -3.61 -10.59 -17.10
CA THR A 191 -4.72 -11.24 -16.40
C THR A 191 -4.47 -11.29 -14.89
N PRO A 192 -5.51 -11.07 -14.06
CA PRO A 192 -5.41 -11.30 -12.62
C PRO A 192 -5.04 -12.75 -12.35
N ARG A 193 -4.24 -12.98 -11.31
CA ARG A 193 -3.92 -14.35 -10.87
C ARG A 193 -5.00 -14.91 -9.94
N ASN A 194 -5.85 -14.04 -9.38
CA ASN A 194 -6.84 -14.36 -8.36
C ASN A 194 -6.19 -15.03 -7.13
N ASP A 195 -5.02 -14.53 -6.74
CA ASP A 195 -4.23 -15.05 -5.61
C ASP A 195 -4.83 -14.67 -4.24
N MET A 196 -6.05 -14.13 -4.19
CA MET A 196 -6.79 -14.07 -2.93
C MET A 196 -7.06 -15.51 -2.48
N PRO A 197 -6.56 -15.95 -1.29
CA PRO A 197 -7.08 -17.16 -0.70
C PRO A 197 -8.58 -16.95 -0.62
N ALA A 198 -9.36 -17.95 -1.04
CA ALA A 198 -10.78 -18.00 -0.74
C ALA A 198 -10.89 -17.59 0.72
N THR A 199 -11.44 -16.40 0.98
CA THR A 199 -11.76 -16.00 2.33
C THR A 199 -12.55 -17.16 2.86
N ALA A 200 -12.06 -17.78 3.95
CA ALA A 200 -12.75 -18.89 4.61
C ALA A 200 -14.23 -18.55 4.51
N ALA A 201 -14.97 -19.42 3.81
CA ALA A 201 -16.38 -19.22 3.53
C ALA A 201 -16.99 -18.63 4.78
N ASP A 202 -17.73 -17.53 4.59
CA ASP A 202 -18.55 -16.92 5.60
C ASP A 202 -19.29 -18.04 6.34
N THR A 203 -18.74 -18.51 7.46
CA THR A 203 -19.49 -19.28 8.44
C THR A 203 -20.28 -18.26 9.26
N SER A 204 -20.93 -17.30 8.60
CA SER A 204 -22.15 -16.73 9.12
C SER A 204 -23.02 -17.94 9.36
N ASN A 205 -23.28 -18.20 10.63
CA ASN A 205 -24.20 -19.23 11.05
C ASN A 205 -25.46 -19.09 10.18
N ASP A 206 -25.66 -20.03 9.26
CA ASP A 206 -26.99 -20.47 8.89
C ASP A 206 -27.62 -20.91 10.22
N VAL A 207 -28.29 -19.97 10.86
CA VAL A 207 -29.33 -20.31 11.82
C VAL A 207 -30.41 -20.92 10.97
N ASP A 208 -30.31 -22.25 10.87
CA ASP A 208 -31.31 -23.15 10.33
C ASP A 208 -32.62 -22.84 11.07
N TRP A 209 -33.48 -22.02 10.47
CA TRP A 209 -34.86 -21.89 10.90
C TRP A 209 -35.61 -23.11 10.38
N LEU A 210 -35.41 -24.24 11.05
CA LEU A 210 -36.22 -25.44 10.88
C LEU A 210 -36.81 -25.84 12.23
N PHE A 211 -38.14 -25.58 12.30
CA PHE A 211 -39.16 -26.00 13.27
C PHE A 211 -39.19 -25.32 14.64
#